data_AF-A0A963B6W4-F1
#
_entry.id   AF-A0A963B6W4-F1
#
_cell.length_a   1.000
_cell.length_b   1.000
_cell.length_c   1.000
_cell.angle_alpha   90.00
_cell.angle_beta   90.00
_cell.angle_gamma   90.00
#
_symmetry.space_group_name_H-M   'P 1'
#
loop_
_entity.id
_entity.type
_entity.pdbx_description
1 polymer ?
#
loop_
_entity_poly.entity_id
_entity_poly.type
_entity_poly.pdbx_seq_one_letter_code
_entity_poly.pdbx_strand_id
1 'polypeptide(L)'
;MIEELTPQIMMVSMVLIILTTAVFTLILSVLLLWRYRRSVSRAMAAVTGFDAGKSDFQPGIAAASTVRAEANETGGSKGESLYRRAIRARLYGALLLLAAVFAFAALFALAAQIVYPSGLGLAGFLLAAWIYFWPAILALRLMLPGSLRLWVFSVVVYFLVFALIGALAATVNNLPEYRFGGIFLDARSTVTPWGVARLWLIVNGLPTLLIWFCFNRRIRAVAPLLLALISTIITGMLVVYFSIFSTAGVDQFVSFSVALDIHVLWL
;
A
#
# COMPACT_ATOMS: atom_id res chain seq x y z
N MET A 1 -8.15 -0.69 -37.21
CA MET A 1 -8.47 -1.95 -36.51
C MET A 1 -7.49 -2.32 -35.38
N ILE A 2 -6.38 -1.58 -35.17
CA ILE A 2 -5.49 -1.72 -34.00
C ILE A 2 -6.22 -1.48 -32.66
N GLU A 3 -7.34 -0.74 -32.70
CA GLU A 3 -8.21 -0.47 -31.56
C GLU A 3 -9.00 -1.71 -31.05
N GLU A 4 -9.08 -2.81 -31.81
CA GLU A 4 -9.87 -4.00 -31.42
C GLU A 4 -9.05 -5.14 -30.79
N LEU A 5 -7.73 -5.20 -31.03
CA LEU A 5 -6.87 -6.27 -30.50
C LEU A 5 -6.27 -5.94 -29.12
N THR A 6 -5.98 -4.67 -28.85
CA THR A 6 -5.61 -4.20 -27.50
C THR A 6 -6.65 -4.56 -26.44
N PRO A 7 -7.97 -4.39 -26.66
CA PRO A 7 -8.96 -4.74 -25.65
C PRO A 7 -9.09 -6.24 -25.39
N GLN A 8 -8.95 -7.12 -26.40
CA GLN A 8 -9.06 -8.57 -26.18
C GLN A 8 -7.92 -9.12 -25.31
N ILE A 9 -6.70 -8.63 -25.51
CA ILE A 9 -5.52 -9.09 -24.77
C ILE A 9 -5.49 -8.47 -23.37
N MET A 10 -5.91 -7.22 -23.23
CA MET A 10 -6.22 -6.65 -21.92
C MET A 10 -7.31 -7.45 -21.19
N MET A 11 -8.32 -7.94 -21.91
CA MET A 11 -9.39 -8.75 -21.33
C MET A 11 -8.86 -10.11 -20.84
N VAL A 12 -8.07 -10.84 -21.64
CA VAL A 12 -7.50 -12.14 -21.23
C VAL A 12 -6.53 -11.99 -20.06
N SER A 13 -5.63 -11.00 -20.11
CA SER A 13 -4.71 -10.72 -19.02
C SER A 13 -5.44 -10.28 -17.76
N MET A 14 -6.48 -9.44 -17.86
CA MET A 14 -7.35 -9.10 -16.73
C MET A 14 -8.05 -10.33 -16.15
N VAL A 15 -8.60 -11.23 -16.98
CA VAL A 15 -9.29 -12.45 -16.51
C VAL A 15 -8.31 -13.37 -15.77
N LEU A 16 -7.10 -13.56 -16.31
CA LEU A 16 -6.09 -14.42 -15.71
C LEU A 16 -5.58 -13.84 -14.39
N ILE A 17 -5.44 -12.51 -14.30
CA ILE A 17 -5.15 -11.80 -13.05
C ILE A 17 -6.28 -11.97 -12.05
N ILE A 18 -7.53 -11.78 -12.45
CA ILE A 18 -8.70 -11.94 -11.56
C ILE A 18 -8.74 -13.36 -11.00
N LEU A 19 -8.52 -14.38 -11.83
CA LEU A 19 -8.49 -15.79 -11.41
C LEU A 19 -7.33 -16.08 -10.45
N THR A 20 -6.10 -15.73 -10.83
CA THR A 20 -4.92 -15.99 -10.00
C THR A 20 -4.99 -15.24 -8.68
N THR A 21 -5.38 -13.96 -8.71
CA THR A 21 -5.55 -13.19 -7.48
C THR A 21 -6.64 -13.77 -6.61
N ALA A 22 -7.80 -14.17 -7.14
CA ALA A 22 -8.85 -14.84 -6.36
C ALA A 22 -8.37 -16.13 -5.68
N VAL A 23 -7.57 -16.96 -6.36
CA VAL A 23 -6.98 -18.18 -5.76
C VAL A 23 -6.01 -17.83 -4.64
N PHE A 24 -5.08 -16.89 -4.86
CA PHE A 24 -4.15 -16.45 -3.82
C PHE A 24 -4.87 -15.83 -2.62
N THR A 25 -5.92 -15.07 -2.87
CA THR A 25 -6.81 -14.50 -1.85
C THR A 25 -7.41 -15.57 -0.97
N LEU A 26 -7.94 -16.62 -1.60
CA LEU A 26 -8.58 -17.72 -0.90
C LEU A 26 -7.57 -18.41 0.01
N ILE A 27 -6.38 -18.72 -0.52
CA ILE A 27 -5.29 -19.34 0.25
C ILE A 27 -4.89 -18.46 1.44
N LEU A 28 -4.70 -17.16 1.21
CA LEU A 28 -4.29 -16.22 2.26
C LEU A 28 -5.37 -16.06 3.33
N SER A 29 -6.64 -15.96 2.91
CA SER A 29 -7.80 -15.86 3.79
C SER A 29 -7.91 -17.09 4.70
N VAL A 30 -7.77 -18.30 4.13
CA VAL A 30 -7.77 -19.56 4.89
C VAL A 30 -6.61 -19.60 5.89
N LEU A 31 -5.41 -19.20 5.46
CA LEU A 31 -4.22 -19.19 6.33
C LEU A 31 -4.37 -18.21 7.50
N LEU A 32 -4.93 -17.02 7.24
CA LEU A 32 -5.20 -16.01 8.27
C LEU A 32 -6.29 -16.46 9.24
N LEU A 33 -7.38 -17.04 8.74
CA LEU A 33 -8.44 -17.63 9.57
C LEU A 33 -7.89 -18.75 10.46
N TRP A 34 -7.01 -19.59 9.91
CA TRP A 34 -6.37 -20.65 10.67
C TRP A 34 -5.47 -20.10 11.78
N ARG A 35 -4.65 -19.08 11.49
CA ARG A 35 -3.82 -18.42 12.51
C ARG A 35 -4.65 -17.70 13.56
N TYR A 36 -5.71 -17.01 13.15
CA TYR A 36 -6.61 -16.34 14.07
C TYR A 36 -7.29 -17.32 15.02
N ARG A 37 -7.88 -18.41 14.49
CA ARG A 37 -8.46 -19.50 15.31
C ARG A 37 -7.44 -20.04 16.30
N ARG A 38 -6.20 -20.27 15.86
CA ARG A 38 -5.13 -20.78 16.72
C ARG A 38 -4.66 -19.78 17.79
N SER A 39 -4.76 -18.49 17.52
CA SER A 39 -4.44 -17.44 18.49
C SER A 39 -5.56 -17.29 19.53
N VAL A 40 -6.82 -17.30 19.08
CA VAL A 40 -7.99 -17.20 19.96
C VAL A 40 -8.09 -18.43 20.86
N SER A 41 -7.87 -19.64 20.33
CA SER A 41 -7.88 -20.85 21.15
C SER A 41 -6.79 -20.84 22.22
N ARG A 42 -5.60 -20.32 21.91
CA ARG A 42 -4.53 -20.12 22.91
C ARG A 42 -4.90 -19.08 23.97
N ALA A 43 -5.49 -17.96 23.55
CA ALA A 43 -5.92 -16.91 24.48
C ALA A 43 -7.05 -17.42 25.40
N MET A 44 -8.03 -18.15 24.87
CA MET A 44 -9.10 -18.77 25.66
C MET A 44 -8.55 -19.82 26.62
N ALA A 45 -7.62 -20.68 26.18
CA ALA A 45 -6.98 -21.68 27.04
C ALA A 45 -6.20 -21.04 28.21
N ALA A 46 -5.55 -19.90 27.97
CA ALA A 46 -4.83 -19.15 29.00
C ALA A 46 -5.78 -18.51 30.04
N VAL A 47 -6.96 -18.06 29.62
CA VAL A 47 -8.00 -17.52 30.52
C VAL A 47 -8.65 -18.65 31.34
N THR A 48 -9.01 -19.77 30.71
CA THR A 48 -9.61 -20.92 31.43
C THR A 48 -8.61 -21.63 32.35
N GLY A 49 -7.31 -21.57 32.04
CA GLY A 49 -6.25 -22.15 32.87
C GLY A 49 -5.95 -21.37 34.16
N PHE A 50 -6.41 -20.12 34.27
CA PHE A 50 -6.22 -19.29 35.46
C PHE A 50 -7.32 -19.48 36.53
N ASP A 51 -8.48 -20.05 36.16
CA ASP A 51 -9.63 -20.25 37.06
C ASP A 51 -9.77 -21.69 37.61
N ALA A 52 -8.89 -22.63 37.23
CA ALA A 52 -8.94 -24.01 37.75
C ALA A 52 -8.36 -24.17 39.17
N GLY A 53 -7.86 -23.09 39.79
CA GLY A 53 -7.30 -23.09 41.14
C GLY A 53 -8.02 -22.12 42.06
N LYS A 54 -9.08 -22.59 42.74
CA LYS A 54 -9.71 -21.99 43.93
C LYS A 54 -9.95 -20.47 43.89
N SER A 55 -11.18 -20.07 43.63
CA SER A 55 -11.79 -19.03 44.46
C SER A 55 -13.26 -19.35 44.71
N ASP A 56 -13.56 -19.70 45.96
CA ASP A 56 -14.86 -19.40 46.56
C ASP A 56 -15.01 -17.88 46.50
N PHE A 57 -15.73 -17.37 45.50
CA PHE A 57 -16.05 -15.95 45.42
C PHE A 57 -17.57 -15.78 45.51
N GLN A 58 -18.01 -15.41 46.71
CA GLN A 58 -19.30 -14.78 46.98
C GLN A 58 -19.55 -13.61 46.00
N PRO A 59 -20.76 -13.43 45.47
CA PRO A 59 -21.09 -12.27 44.65
C PRO A 59 -21.30 -11.05 45.56
N GLY A 60 -20.20 -10.48 46.04
CA GLY A 60 -20.14 -9.23 46.79
C GLY A 60 -19.85 -8.06 45.84
N ILE A 61 -20.83 -7.20 45.66
CA ILE A 61 -20.79 -5.93 44.93
C ILE A 61 -19.76 -5.00 45.60
N ALA A 62 -18.47 -5.12 45.32
CA ALA A 62 -17.45 -4.24 45.90
C ALA A 62 -16.09 -4.16 45.16
N ALA A 63 -15.99 -4.59 43.89
CA ALA A 63 -14.70 -4.63 43.18
C ALA A 63 -14.49 -3.50 42.14
N ALA A 64 -15.29 -2.43 42.16
CA ALA A 64 -15.16 -1.32 41.21
C ALA A 64 -14.48 -0.06 41.80
N SER A 65 -14.21 0.00 43.11
CA SER A 65 -13.73 1.22 43.76
C SER A 65 -12.30 1.17 44.33
N THR A 66 -11.70 -0.02 44.51
CA THR A 66 -10.39 -0.14 45.18
C THR A 66 -9.18 -0.03 44.24
N VAL A 67 -9.33 -0.26 42.93
CA VAL A 67 -8.24 -0.03 41.94
C VAL A 67 -7.99 1.48 41.69
N ARG A 68 -8.90 2.35 42.15
CA ARG A 68 -8.79 3.82 41.95
C ARG A 68 -8.15 4.56 43.14
N ALA A 69 -7.94 3.89 44.29
CA ALA A 69 -7.45 4.53 45.51
C ALA A 69 -5.95 4.35 45.78
N GLU A 70 -5.32 3.26 45.33
CA GLU A 70 -3.86 3.05 45.52
C GLU A 70 -2.97 3.70 44.44
N ALA A 71 -3.57 4.30 43.41
CA ALA A 71 -2.82 5.00 42.37
C ALA A 71 -2.33 6.40 42.78
N ASN A 72 -2.75 6.92 43.94
CA ASN A 72 -2.62 8.34 44.26
C ASN A 72 -1.45 8.75 45.16
N GLU A 73 -0.70 7.84 45.80
CA GLU A 73 0.27 8.29 46.83
C GLU A 73 1.74 7.93 46.63
N THR A 74 2.13 7.09 45.66
CA THR A 74 3.58 6.80 45.41
C THR A 74 3.98 6.63 43.93
N GLY A 75 3.09 6.91 42.97
CA GLY A 75 3.21 6.43 41.59
C GLY A 75 3.71 7.38 40.49
N GLY A 76 4.04 8.64 40.80
CA GLY A 76 4.33 9.67 39.78
C GLY A 76 5.51 9.35 38.84
N SER A 77 6.66 8.95 39.39
CA SER A 77 7.88 8.71 38.59
C SER A 77 7.86 7.38 37.83
N LYS A 78 7.27 6.32 38.42
CA LYS A 78 7.10 5.02 37.76
C LYS A 78 6.03 5.08 36.66
N GLY A 79 4.92 5.78 36.88
CA GLY A 79 3.89 6.00 35.85
C GLY A 79 4.42 6.77 34.65
N GLU A 80 5.17 7.86 34.88
CA GLU A 80 5.75 8.67 33.81
C GLU A 80 6.81 7.91 33.01
N SER A 81 7.65 7.10 33.67
CA SER A 81 8.66 6.27 32.97
C SER A 81 8.03 5.16 32.12
N LEU A 82 6.96 4.52 32.60
CA LEU A 82 6.20 3.53 31.82
C LEU A 82 5.49 4.18 30.62
N TYR A 83 4.89 5.36 30.81
CA TYR A 83 4.27 6.13 29.73
C TYR A 83 5.29 6.55 28.66
N ARG A 84 6.45 7.10 29.07
CA ARG A 84 7.54 7.46 28.14
C ARG A 84 8.07 6.23 27.40
N ARG A 85 8.18 5.07 28.07
CA ARG A 85 8.61 3.81 27.44
C ARG A 85 7.61 3.31 26.41
N ALA A 86 6.31 3.38 26.71
CA ALA A 86 5.25 3.00 25.78
C ALA A 86 5.21 3.91 24.54
N ILE A 87 5.38 5.23 24.72
CA ILE A 87 5.47 6.19 23.62
C ILE A 87 6.69 5.89 22.75
N ARG A 88 7.88 5.70 23.34
CA ARG A 88 9.09 5.39 22.57
C ARG A 88 8.93 4.10 21.76
N ALA A 89 8.45 3.02 22.38
CA ALA A 89 8.23 1.76 21.69
C ALA A 89 7.29 1.92 20.48
N ARG A 90 6.24 2.75 20.62
CA ARG A 90 5.34 3.09 19.54
C ARG A 90 6.02 3.88 18.42
N LEU A 91 6.83 4.89 18.77
CA LEU A 91 7.56 5.70 17.80
C LEU A 91 8.58 4.86 17.02
N TYR A 92 9.30 3.95 17.70
CA TYR A 92 10.18 2.99 17.05
C TYR A 92 9.43 2.09 16.06
N GLY A 93 8.26 1.57 16.46
CA GLY A 93 7.41 0.79 15.55
C GLY A 93 6.94 1.58 14.32
N ALA A 94 6.56 2.85 14.51
CA ALA A 94 6.18 3.73 13.42
C ALA A 94 7.36 4.03 12.48
N LEU A 95 8.55 4.29 13.01
CA LEU A 95 9.76 4.52 12.22
C LEU A 95 10.15 3.28 11.40
N LEU A 96 10.11 2.09 12.00
CA LEU A 96 10.38 0.83 11.28
C LEU A 96 9.37 0.60 10.16
N LEU A 97 8.10 0.90 10.39
CA LEU A 97 7.07 0.81 9.35
C LEU A 97 7.35 1.81 8.22
N LEU A 98 7.65 3.07 8.55
CA LEU A 98 7.97 4.09 7.55
C LEU A 98 9.18 3.66 6.71
N ALA A 99 10.23 3.13 7.35
CA ALA A 99 11.40 2.61 6.65
C ALA A 99 11.05 1.43 5.72
N ALA A 100 10.21 0.50 6.18
CA ALA A 100 9.76 -0.64 5.37
C ALA A 100 8.92 -0.20 4.15
N VAL A 101 7.98 0.73 4.34
CA VAL A 101 7.16 1.28 3.26
C VAL A 101 8.02 2.06 2.27
N PHE A 102 9.00 2.82 2.76
CA PHE A 102 9.94 3.54 1.90
C PHE A 102 10.82 2.59 1.08
N ALA A 103 11.36 1.53 1.70
CA ALA A 103 12.15 0.53 0.98
C ALA A 103 11.32 -0.17 -0.12
N PHE A 104 10.07 -0.52 0.19
CA PHE A 104 9.13 -1.06 -0.80
C PHE A 104 8.86 -0.07 -1.94
N ALA A 105 8.57 1.19 -1.60
CA ALA A 105 8.31 2.25 -2.58
C ALA A 105 9.52 2.52 -3.49
N ALA A 106 10.73 2.51 -2.93
CA ALA A 106 11.98 2.67 -3.68
C ALA A 106 12.20 1.51 -4.65
N LEU A 107 11.89 0.28 -4.25
CA LEU A 107 12.00 -0.90 -5.13
C LEU A 107 11.02 -0.81 -6.31
N PHE A 108 9.77 -0.39 -6.06
CA PHE A 108 8.80 -0.14 -7.13
C PHE A 108 9.18 1.02 -8.04
N ALA A 109 9.75 2.09 -7.49
CA ALA A 109 10.26 3.20 -8.27
C ALA A 109 11.41 2.79 -9.18
N LEU A 110 12.32 1.96 -8.67
CA LEU A 110 13.43 1.41 -9.45
C LEU A 110 12.92 0.50 -10.59
N ALA A 111 11.97 -0.38 -10.29
CA ALA A 111 11.32 -1.21 -11.31
C ALA A 111 10.62 -0.35 -12.37
N ALA A 112 9.86 0.68 -11.95
CA ALA A 112 9.19 1.59 -12.86
C ALA A 112 10.19 2.36 -13.75
N GLN A 113 11.35 2.74 -13.23
CA GLN A 113 12.38 3.42 -14.00
C GLN A 113 13.07 2.52 -15.02
N ILE A 114 13.24 1.22 -14.70
CA ILE A 114 13.77 0.23 -15.65
C ILE A 114 12.78 0.00 -16.80
N VAL A 115 11.48 -0.09 -16.50
CA VAL A 115 10.44 -0.34 -17.51
C VAL A 115 10.11 0.92 -18.32
N TYR A 116 10.10 2.09 -17.68
CA TYR A 116 9.78 3.37 -18.30
C TYR A 116 10.95 4.36 -18.16
N PRO A 117 11.98 4.24 -19.03
CA PRO A 117 13.12 5.15 -19.02
C PRO A 117 12.68 6.55 -19.48
N SER A 118 12.16 7.34 -18.55
CA SER A 118 11.57 8.67 -18.81
C SER A 118 12.60 9.78 -19.04
N GLY A 119 13.91 9.50 -19.03
CA GLY A 119 14.96 10.53 -19.08
C GLY A 119 15.01 11.46 -17.86
N LEU A 120 14.02 11.41 -16.96
CA LEU A 120 13.92 12.24 -15.75
C LEU A 120 14.97 11.92 -14.68
N GLY A 121 15.73 10.82 -14.86
CA GLY A 121 16.80 10.41 -13.97
C GLY A 121 16.36 10.33 -12.50
N LEU A 122 17.09 11.01 -11.63
CA LEU A 122 16.81 11.05 -10.19
C LEU A 122 15.44 11.68 -9.87
N ALA A 123 15.00 12.68 -10.63
CA ALA A 123 13.72 13.34 -10.36
C ALA A 123 12.54 12.39 -10.64
N GLY A 124 12.62 11.59 -11.70
CA GLY A 124 11.65 10.54 -12.00
C GLY A 124 11.61 9.45 -10.94
N PHE A 125 12.79 9.00 -10.48
CA PHE A 125 12.90 8.05 -9.37
C PHE A 125 12.24 8.57 -8.09
N LEU A 126 12.58 9.80 -7.67
CA LEU A 126 12.02 10.41 -6.48
C LEU A 126 10.51 10.59 -6.59
N LEU A 127 10.01 11.00 -7.75
CA LEU A 127 8.58 11.15 -8.01
C LEU A 127 7.86 9.80 -7.88
N ALA A 128 8.37 8.75 -8.53
CA ALA A 128 7.82 7.41 -8.44
C ALA A 128 7.87 6.86 -7.01
N ALA A 129 9.00 6.99 -6.32
CA ALA A 129 9.16 6.54 -4.94
C ALA A 129 8.17 7.25 -4.01
N TRP A 130 7.96 8.56 -4.20
CA TRP A 130 7.01 9.32 -3.39
C TRP A 130 5.54 8.96 -3.69
N ILE A 131 5.22 8.66 -4.96
CA ILE A 131 3.92 8.14 -5.35
C ILE A 131 3.67 6.83 -4.63
N TYR A 132 4.60 5.88 -4.65
CA TYR A 132 4.44 4.56 -3.99
C TYR A 132 4.55 4.61 -2.46
N PHE A 133 5.09 5.68 -1.88
CA PHE A 133 5.19 5.86 -0.43
C PHE A 133 3.86 6.24 0.26
N TRP A 134 2.82 6.57 -0.51
CA TRP A 134 1.51 6.99 -0.01
C TRP A 134 0.89 6.12 1.13
N PRO A 135 1.05 4.78 1.19
CA PRO A 135 0.43 3.97 2.25
C PRO A 135 0.93 4.33 3.65
N ALA A 136 2.13 4.93 3.74
CA ALA A 136 2.71 5.41 4.99
C ALA A 136 1.76 6.37 5.73
N ILE A 137 1.09 7.29 5.01
CA ILE A 137 0.21 8.31 5.60
C ILE A 137 -1.03 7.65 6.23
N LEU A 138 -1.58 6.64 5.56
CA LEU A 138 -2.74 5.91 6.03
C LEU A 138 -2.38 5.00 7.20
N ALA A 139 -1.23 4.35 7.14
CA ALA A 139 -0.73 3.55 8.25
C ALA A 139 -0.43 4.41 9.49
N LEU A 140 0.05 5.65 9.30
CA LEU A 140 0.25 6.60 10.38
C LEU A 140 -1.05 6.89 11.14
N ARG A 141 -2.18 7.01 10.42
CA ARG A 141 -3.51 7.20 11.02
C ARG A 141 -3.95 6.02 11.88
N LEU A 142 -3.62 4.80 11.46
CA LEU A 142 -3.91 3.59 12.22
C LEU A 142 -3.01 3.47 13.45
N MET A 143 -1.75 3.84 13.31
CA MET A 143 -0.74 3.68 14.36
C MET A 143 -0.78 4.79 15.42
N LEU A 144 -1.20 6.00 15.08
CA LEU A 144 -1.26 7.14 16.01
C LEU A 144 -2.73 7.55 16.22
N PRO A 145 -3.32 7.34 17.42
CA PRO A 145 -4.59 7.89 17.85
C PRO A 145 -4.36 9.39 18.10
N GLY A 146 -4.18 10.11 16.99
CA GLY A 146 -3.99 11.54 16.97
C GLY A 146 -5.30 12.26 16.69
N SER A 147 -5.34 13.53 17.10
CA SER A 147 -6.36 14.45 16.64
C SER A 147 -6.42 14.46 15.11
N LEU A 148 -7.63 14.68 14.56
CA LEU A 148 -7.82 14.79 13.11
C LEU A 148 -6.87 15.83 12.50
N ARG A 149 -6.55 16.90 13.24
CA ARG A 149 -5.62 17.96 12.86
C ARG A 149 -4.22 17.44 12.51
N LEU A 150 -3.66 16.55 13.33
CA LEU A 150 -2.33 15.97 13.07
C LEU A 150 -2.32 15.15 11.78
N TRP A 151 -3.41 14.40 11.53
CA TRP A 151 -3.53 13.61 10.31
C TRP A 151 -3.68 14.49 9.07
N VAL A 152 -4.54 15.51 9.11
CA VAL A 152 -4.68 16.50 8.03
C VAL A 152 -3.34 17.17 7.74
N PHE A 153 -2.60 17.55 8.79
CA PHE A 153 -1.26 18.11 8.64
C PHE A 153 -0.31 17.14 7.92
N SER A 154 -0.27 15.85 8.30
CA SER A 154 0.53 14.84 7.60
C SER A 154 0.17 14.70 6.12
N VAL A 155 -1.13 14.73 5.78
CA VAL A 155 -1.60 14.68 4.39
C VAL A 155 -1.14 15.92 3.61
N VAL A 156 -1.29 17.11 4.19
CA VAL A 156 -0.83 18.37 3.57
C VAL A 156 0.67 18.36 3.33
N VAL A 157 1.47 17.95 4.33
CA VAL A 157 2.93 17.83 4.20
C VAL A 157 3.30 16.85 3.08
N TYR A 158 2.62 15.70 2.99
CA TYR A 158 2.88 14.73 1.92
C TYR A 158 2.66 15.33 0.53
N PHE A 159 1.53 16.01 0.31
CA PHE A 159 1.23 16.62 -0.98
C PHE A 159 2.13 17.83 -1.28
N LEU A 160 2.57 18.57 -0.26
CA LEU A 160 3.54 19.65 -0.42
C LEU A 160 4.89 19.11 -0.91
N VAL A 161 5.40 18.04 -0.30
CA VAL A 161 6.63 17.39 -0.78
C VAL A 161 6.43 16.81 -2.18
N PHE A 162 5.28 16.21 -2.45
CA PHE A 162 4.96 15.70 -3.79
C PHE A 162 4.96 16.80 -4.86
N ALA A 163 4.38 17.96 -4.56
CA ALA A 163 4.39 19.12 -5.45
C ALA A 163 5.80 19.66 -5.66
N LEU A 164 6.64 19.68 -4.63
CA LEU A 164 8.05 20.11 -4.72
C LEU A 164 8.89 19.16 -5.59
N ILE A 165 8.70 17.85 -5.45
CA ILE A 165 9.33 16.84 -6.31
C ILE A 165 8.81 16.96 -7.75
N GLY A 166 7.51 17.20 -7.94
CA GLY A 166 6.91 17.43 -9.25
C GLY A 166 7.46 18.69 -9.93
N ALA A 167 7.64 19.78 -9.18
CA ALA A 167 8.25 21.01 -9.67
C ALA A 167 9.73 20.79 -10.05
N LEU A 168 10.48 20.04 -9.24
CA LEU A 168 11.86 19.64 -9.57
C LEU A 168 11.90 18.83 -10.88
N ALA A 169 11.03 17.84 -11.02
CA ALA A 169 10.94 17.03 -12.23
C ALA A 169 10.54 17.85 -13.47
N ALA A 170 9.72 18.91 -13.30
CA ALA A 170 9.36 19.83 -14.38
C ALA A 170 10.54 20.67 -14.90
N THR A 171 11.61 20.85 -14.10
CA THR A 171 12.83 21.56 -14.54
C THR A 171 13.72 20.74 -15.46
N VAL A 172 13.49 19.42 -15.57
CA VAL A 172 14.31 18.52 -16.38
C VAL A 172 13.87 18.60 -17.85
N ASN A 173 14.55 19.45 -18.62
CA ASN A 173 14.33 19.64 -20.05
C ASN A 173 15.04 18.57 -20.90
N ASN A 174 14.73 17.28 -20.74
CA ASN A 174 15.43 16.21 -21.48
C ASN A 174 14.55 14.98 -21.71
N LEU A 175 13.46 15.13 -22.47
CA LEU A 175 12.83 13.96 -23.08
C LEU A 175 13.27 13.90 -24.54
N PRO A 176 14.03 12.87 -24.97
CA PRO A 176 14.29 12.66 -26.38
C PRO A 176 12.94 12.52 -27.10
N GLU A 177 12.85 13.05 -28.32
CA GLU A 177 11.65 12.91 -29.16
C GLU A 177 11.22 11.44 -29.21
N TYR A 178 10.05 11.16 -28.66
CA TYR A 178 9.54 9.80 -28.63
C TYR A 178 8.79 9.55 -29.95
N ARG A 179 9.40 8.75 -30.84
CA ARG A 179 8.74 8.31 -32.07
C ARG A 179 7.91 7.07 -31.80
N PHE A 180 6.60 7.19 -31.91
CA PHE A 180 5.70 6.04 -32.06
C PHE A 180 5.36 5.93 -33.55
N GLY A 181 6.12 5.09 -34.27
CA GLY A 181 5.99 4.96 -35.73
C GLY A 181 6.31 6.27 -36.47
N GLY A 182 5.38 6.73 -37.31
CA GLY A 182 5.51 7.97 -38.08
C GLY A 182 5.06 9.25 -37.36
N ILE A 183 4.55 9.14 -36.12
CA ILE A 183 4.06 10.30 -35.36
C ILE A 183 5.18 10.84 -34.47
N PHE A 184 5.53 12.10 -34.69
CA PHE A 184 6.45 12.85 -33.85
C PHE A 184 5.67 13.51 -32.72
N LEU A 185 5.98 13.15 -31.48
CA LEU A 185 5.54 13.92 -30.33
C LEU A 185 6.66 14.89 -29.96
N ASP A 186 6.38 16.20 -30.09
CA ASP A 186 7.28 17.26 -29.65
C ASP A 186 7.77 16.99 -28.22
N ALA A 187 9.06 17.25 -27.98
CA ALA A 187 9.69 17.17 -26.67
C ALA A 187 9.05 18.18 -25.71
N ARG A 188 7.90 17.82 -25.12
CA ARG A 188 7.28 18.55 -24.03
C ARG A 188 7.82 17.98 -22.73
N SER A 189 8.08 18.85 -21.75
CA SER A 189 8.18 18.43 -20.35
C SER A 189 6.88 17.70 -20.02
N THR A 190 6.89 16.37 -20.02
CA THR A 190 5.72 15.53 -19.76
C THR A 190 5.21 15.71 -18.34
N VAL A 191 6.04 16.32 -17.49
CA VAL A 191 5.77 16.61 -16.08
C VAL A 191 5.07 17.96 -15.94
N THR A 192 3.80 18.02 -16.37
CA THR A 192 2.92 19.13 -16.00
C THR A 192 2.36 18.90 -14.59
N PRO A 193 2.08 19.96 -13.79
CA PRO A 193 1.44 19.80 -12.48
C PRO A 193 0.14 18.98 -12.55
N TRP A 194 -0.63 19.20 -13.62
CA TRP A 194 -1.84 18.43 -13.91
C TRP A 194 -1.54 16.97 -14.25
N GLY A 195 -0.52 16.69 -15.06
CA GLY A 195 -0.07 15.35 -15.39
C GLY A 195 0.38 14.57 -14.16
N VAL A 196 1.14 15.21 -13.26
CA VAL A 196 1.60 14.64 -11.99
C VAL A 196 0.43 14.34 -11.04
N ALA A 197 -0.53 15.26 -10.92
CA ALA A 197 -1.74 15.05 -10.12
C ALA A 197 -2.60 13.91 -10.69
N ARG A 198 -2.78 13.86 -12.02
CA ARG A 198 -3.50 12.79 -12.70
C ARG A 198 -2.80 11.44 -12.53
N LEU A 199 -1.47 11.40 -12.63
CA LEU A 199 -0.68 10.21 -12.40
C LEU A 199 -0.90 9.68 -10.97
N TRP A 200 -0.82 10.57 -9.96
CA TRP A 200 -1.08 10.19 -8.58
C TRP A 200 -2.50 9.63 -8.41
N LEU A 201 -3.51 10.27 -8.99
CA LEU A 201 -4.90 9.81 -8.90
C LEU A 201 -5.12 8.44 -9.58
N ILE A 202 -4.51 8.21 -10.74
CA ILE A 202 -4.63 6.93 -11.46
C ILE A 202 -3.97 5.81 -10.64
N VAL A 203 -2.76 6.05 -10.11
CA VAL A 203 -2.00 5.02 -9.39
C VAL A 203 -2.56 4.78 -7.98
N ASN A 204 -2.91 5.85 -7.27
CA ASN A 204 -3.21 5.80 -5.84
C ASN A 204 -4.68 6.07 -5.50
N GLY A 205 -5.47 6.67 -6.38
CA GLY A 205 -6.84 7.11 -6.08
C GLY A 205 -7.74 5.94 -5.67
N LEU A 206 -7.85 4.92 -6.52
CA LEU A 206 -8.66 3.74 -6.22
C LEU A 206 -8.15 2.97 -4.97
N PRO A 207 -6.84 2.66 -4.84
CA PRO A 207 -6.32 2.08 -3.61
C PRO A 207 -6.64 2.92 -2.36
N THR A 208 -6.50 4.25 -2.43
CA THR A 208 -6.78 5.15 -1.30
C THR A 208 -8.23 5.06 -0.85
N LEU A 209 -9.18 5.07 -1.80
CA LEU A 209 -10.61 4.91 -1.50
C LEU A 209 -10.91 3.56 -0.84
N LEU A 210 -10.28 2.49 -1.33
CA LEU A 210 -10.45 1.14 -0.76
C LEU A 210 -9.92 1.03 0.67
N ILE A 211 -8.72 1.56 0.94
CA ILE A 211 -8.18 1.59 2.31
C ILE A 211 -9.04 2.48 3.21
N TRP A 212 -9.53 3.61 2.70
CA TRP A 212 -10.40 4.50 3.44
C TRP A 212 -11.72 3.82 3.82
N PHE A 213 -12.31 3.04 2.91
CA PHE A 213 -13.49 2.22 3.17
C PHE A 213 -13.24 1.19 4.29
N CYS A 214 -12.03 0.60 4.34
CA CYS A 214 -11.61 -0.32 5.39
C CYS A 214 -11.51 0.32 6.79
N PHE A 215 -11.47 1.66 6.90
CA PHE A 215 -11.52 2.34 8.21
C PHE A 215 -12.92 2.38 8.83
N ASN A 216 -13.97 2.00 8.09
CA ASN A 216 -15.31 1.92 8.65
C ASN A 216 -15.35 0.85 9.77
N ARG A 217 -15.88 1.21 10.95
CA ARG A 217 -15.93 0.35 12.15
C ARG A 217 -16.53 -1.02 11.87
N ARG A 218 -17.55 -1.09 11.01
CA ARG A 218 -18.23 -2.34 10.65
C ARG A 218 -17.35 -3.31 9.86
N ILE A 219 -16.38 -2.78 9.12
CA ILE A 219 -15.55 -3.54 8.18
C ILE A 219 -14.19 -3.84 8.80
N ARG A 220 -13.83 -3.17 9.90
CA ARG A 220 -12.51 -3.25 10.55
C ARG A 220 -12.11 -4.67 10.97
N ALA A 221 -13.07 -5.56 11.23
CA ALA A 221 -12.82 -6.97 11.51
C ALA A 221 -12.29 -7.74 10.27
N VAL A 222 -12.75 -7.35 9.08
CA VAL A 222 -12.38 -7.96 7.79
C VAL A 222 -11.31 -7.14 7.07
N ALA A 223 -11.08 -5.89 7.48
CA ALA A 223 -10.13 -4.96 6.88
C ALA A 223 -8.72 -5.52 6.68
N PRO A 224 -8.09 -6.26 7.62
CA PRO A 224 -6.76 -6.82 7.38
C PRO A 224 -6.75 -7.83 6.23
N LEU A 225 -7.82 -8.61 6.10
CA LEU A 225 -7.97 -9.63 5.07
C LEU A 225 -8.27 -8.99 3.72
N LEU A 226 -9.15 -7.98 3.69
CA LEU A 226 -9.42 -7.15 2.51
C LEU A 226 -8.17 -6.39 2.04
N LEU A 227 -7.39 -5.82 2.96
CA LEU A 227 -6.14 -5.12 2.63
C LEU A 227 -5.10 -6.08 2.05
N ALA A 228 -4.92 -7.25 2.66
CA ALA A 228 -3.99 -8.25 2.14
C ALA A 228 -4.41 -8.72 0.75
N LEU A 229 -5.72 -8.95 0.56
CA LEU A 229 -6.34 -9.27 -0.71
C LEU A 229 -6.05 -8.20 -1.77
N ILE A 230 -6.45 -6.96 -1.50
CA ILE A 230 -6.33 -5.83 -2.42
C ILE A 230 -4.86 -5.56 -2.75
N SER A 231 -3.97 -5.63 -1.77
CA SER A 231 -2.53 -5.46 -1.99
C SER A 231 -1.97 -6.56 -2.89
N THR A 232 -2.44 -7.81 -2.73
CA THR A 232 -2.07 -8.93 -3.60
C THR A 232 -2.58 -8.71 -5.03
N ILE A 233 -3.84 -8.25 -5.19
CA ILE A 233 -4.41 -7.91 -6.51
C ILE A 233 -3.59 -6.81 -7.20
N ILE A 234 -3.35 -5.70 -6.50
CA ILE A 234 -2.63 -4.55 -7.06
C ILE A 234 -1.20 -4.95 -7.41
N THR A 235 -0.52 -5.69 -6.53
CA THR A 235 0.84 -6.17 -6.79
C THR A 235 0.88 -7.10 -7.99
N GLY A 236 -0.07 -8.04 -8.11
CA GLY A 236 -0.19 -8.93 -9.26
C GLY A 236 -0.46 -8.18 -10.55
N MET A 237 -1.39 -7.22 -10.54
CA MET A 237 -1.67 -6.35 -11.69
C MET A 237 -0.43 -5.55 -12.11
N LEU A 238 0.29 -4.95 -11.16
CA LEU A 238 1.50 -4.18 -11.45
C LEU A 238 2.59 -5.06 -12.03
N VAL A 239 2.82 -6.27 -11.48
CA VAL A 239 3.80 -7.22 -12.03
C VAL A 239 3.45 -7.60 -13.45
N VAL A 240 2.19 -7.91 -13.76
CA VAL A 240 1.78 -8.24 -15.13
C VAL A 240 1.92 -7.04 -16.06
N TYR A 241 1.50 -5.86 -15.60
CA TYR A 241 1.67 -4.61 -16.36
C TYR A 241 3.14 -4.39 -16.71
N PHE A 242 4.04 -4.41 -15.72
CA PHE A 242 5.48 -4.26 -15.95
C PHE A 242 6.05 -5.37 -16.84
N SER A 243 5.59 -6.61 -16.69
CA SER A 243 6.02 -7.71 -17.56
C SER A 243 5.62 -7.48 -19.01
N ILE A 244 4.35 -7.12 -19.29
CA ILE A 244 3.85 -6.86 -20.65
C ILE A 244 4.59 -5.70 -21.31
N PHE A 245 4.87 -4.64 -20.55
CA PHE A 245 5.54 -3.44 -21.07
C PHE A 245 7.08 -3.50 -20.98
N SER A 246 7.65 -4.61 -20.52
CA SER A 246 9.10 -4.85 -20.59
C SER A 246 9.53 -5.26 -21.99
N THR A 247 10.80 -5.04 -22.36
CA THR A 247 11.35 -5.50 -23.64
C THR A 247 11.13 -7.00 -23.87
N ALA A 248 11.39 -7.82 -22.85
CA ALA A 248 11.15 -9.26 -22.92
C ALA A 248 9.67 -9.63 -23.08
N GLY A 249 8.76 -8.88 -22.45
CA GLY A 249 7.32 -9.09 -22.61
C GLY A 249 6.83 -8.70 -24.00
N VAL A 250 7.36 -7.59 -24.54
CA VAL A 250 7.12 -7.17 -25.92
C VAL A 250 7.67 -8.21 -26.90
N ASP A 251 8.88 -8.72 -26.71
CA ASP A 251 9.48 -9.74 -27.57
C ASP A 251 8.68 -11.06 -27.55
N GLN A 252 8.24 -11.49 -26.36
CA GLN A 252 7.35 -12.66 -26.22
C GLN A 252 5.99 -12.40 -26.88
N PHE A 253 5.45 -11.19 -26.77
CA PHE A 253 4.21 -10.80 -27.40
C PHE A 253 4.30 -10.79 -28.93
N VAL A 254 5.38 -10.24 -29.48
CA VAL A 254 5.66 -10.27 -30.92
C VAL A 254 5.83 -11.72 -31.38
N SER A 255 6.60 -12.53 -30.65
CA SER A 255 6.80 -13.95 -30.96
C SER A 255 5.49 -14.75 -30.95
N PHE A 256 4.61 -14.50 -29.97
CA PHE A 256 3.29 -15.12 -29.87
C PHE A 256 2.35 -14.67 -30.99
N SER A 257 2.38 -13.38 -31.34
CA SER A 257 1.58 -12.83 -32.44
C SER A 257 2.00 -13.40 -33.80
N VAL A 258 3.31 -13.54 -34.02
CA VAL A 258 3.87 -14.21 -35.20
C VAL A 258 3.50 -15.69 -35.23
N ALA A 259 3.55 -16.39 -34.10
CA ALA A 259 3.17 -17.80 -34.01
C ALA A 259 1.68 -18.06 -34.28
N LEU A 260 0.82 -17.08 -34.01
CA LEU A 260 -0.61 -17.11 -34.32
C LEU A 260 -0.96 -16.61 -35.72
N ASP A 261 0.05 -16.29 -36.54
CA ASP A 261 -0.11 -15.71 -37.88
C ASP A 261 -0.93 -14.40 -37.89
N ILE A 262 -0.91 -13.68 -36.76
CA ILE A 262 -1.49 -12.35 -36.65
C ILE A 262 -0.47 -11.39 -37.27
N HIS A 263 -0.66 -11.05 -38.55
CA HIS A 263 0.27 -10.22 -39.30
C HIS A 263 0.64 -8.91 -38.57
N VAL A 264 1.95 -8.74 -38.34
CA VAL A 264 2.59 -7.60 -37.66
C VAL A 264 2.44 -6.27 -38.40
N LEU A 265 1.90 -6.28 -39.63
CA LEU A 265 1.57 -5.07 -40.41
C LEU A 265 0.51 -4.17 -39.75
N TRP A 266 -0.09 -4.60 -38.64
CA TRP A 266 -1.11 -3.88 -37.87
C TRP A 266 -0.69 -3.59 -36.41
N LEU A 267 0.60 -3.66 -36.08
CA LEU A 267 1.17 -3.25 -34.78
C LEU A 267 2.01 -1.97 -34.94
#